data_AF-Q6DJH1-F1
#
_entry.id   AF-Q6DJH1-F1
#
_cell.length_a   1.000
_cell.length_b   1.000
_cell.length_c   1.000
_cell.angle_alpha   90.00
_cell.angle_beta   90.00
_cell.angle_gamma   90.00
#
_symmetry.space_group_name_H-M   'P 1'
#
loop_
_entity.id
_entity.type
_entity.pdbx_description
1 polymer ?
#
loop_
_entity_poly.entity_id
_entity_poly.type
_entity_poly.pdbx_seq_one_letter_code
_entity_poly.pdbx_strand_id
1 'polypeptide(L)'
;MDFGALETVVANSAYITARGSFDGGFNPQITRNKKYRARLKLPPLAECEHLKETLDLQFENICVKQPIGKKLFQEFLEATEFVHVVEIWNDIEEYDVAEDEDRLRKARGIINKYLDSDSKQFCHYLDEKAIIKVVQDCNKVSDMLFKQLLKSTMDYLKENTFQQYKESKYFSKFLQWKKLGAQPIGDDWFMDFRILGKGGFGEVSATQMRATGKMYACKKLSKKRLKKRKGFEGAMVEKRILAKVHSRFIVSLAYAFQTKTDVCLVMTLMNGGDLRFHIYNMDEENPGIDEHRACFYTAQIISGLEHLHQNRIIYRDLKPENVLIDNDGNVRISDLGLAVELKKKKKKK
;
A
#
# COMPACT_ATOMS: atom_id res chain seq x y z
N MET A 1 -42.25 -3.27 -17.18
CA MET A 1 -41.15 -3.58 -16.24
C MET A 1 -39.96 -2.76 -16.65
N ASP A 2 -39.49 -1.87 -15.77
CA ASP A 2 -38.30 -1.06 -16.03
C ASP A 2 -37.04 -1.94 -15.90
N PHE A 3 -36.52 -2.38 -17.05
CA PHE A 3 -35.36 -3.27 -17.12
C PHE A 3 -34.11 -2.65 -16.47
N GLY A 4 -34.00 -1.32 -16.44
CA GLY A 4 -32.87 -0.62 -15.81
C GLY A 4 -32.86 -0.71 -14.28
N ALA A 5 -34.04 -0.72 -13.66
CA ALA A 5 -34.19 -0.91 -12.21
C ALA A 5 -33.78 -2.33 -11.79
N LEU A 6 -34.16 -3.35 -12.56
CA LEU A 6 -33.82 -4.75 -12.28
C LEU A 6 -32.31 -5.01 -12.43
N GLU A 7 -31.67 -4.49 -13.49
CA GLU A 7 -30.22 -4.59 -13.67
C GLU A 7 -29.44 -3.95 -12.52
N THR A 8 -29.92 -2.79 -12.03
CA THR A 8 -29.30 -2.08 -10.90
C THR A 8 -29.41 -2.88 -9.60
N VAL A 9 -30.57 -3.49 -9.33
CA VAL A 9 -30.78 -4.34 -8.14
C VAL A 9 -29.89 -5.58 -8.22
N VAL A 10 -29.82 -6.25 -9.36
CA VAL A 10 -28.96 -7.44 -9.55
C VAL A 10 -27.49 -7.10 -9.35
N ALA A 11 -27.02 -5.98 -9.93
CA ALA A 11 -25.64 -5.53 -9.76
C ALA A 11 -25.29 -5.17 -8.31
N ASN A 12 -26.23 -4.53 -7.59
CA ASN A 12 -26.05 -4.21 -6.18
C ASN A 12 -26.04 -5.45 -5.29
N SER A 13 -26.95 -6.40 -5.51
CA SER A 13 -26.98 -7.67 -4.78
C SER A 13 -25.71 -8.47 -4.99
N ALA A 14 -25.26 -8.63 -6.24
CA ALA A 14 -24.01 -9.30 -6.56
C ALA A 14 -22.79 -8.61 -5.91
N TYR A 15 -22.79 -7.28 -5.88
CA TYR A 15 -21.74 -6.49 -5.23
C TYR A 15 -21.70 -6.72 -3.70
N ILE A 16 -22.86 -6.68 -3.03
CA ILE A 16 -22.96 -6.92 -1.58
C ILE A 16 -22.49 -8.34 -1.24
N THR A 17 -22.91 -9.34 -2.03
CA THR A 17 -22.44 -10.73 -1.85
C THR A 17 -20.91 -10.84 -2.06
N ALA A 18 -20.35 -10.18 -3.07
CA ALA A 18 -18.91 -10.23 -3.35
C ALA A 18 -18.06 -9.50 -2.31
N ARG A 19 -18.62 -8.44 -1.70
CA ARG A 19 -18.00 -7.70 -0.59
C ARG A 19 -17.92 -8.53 0.68
N GLY A 20 -18.88 -9.42 0.90
CA GLY A 20 -19.01 -10.17 2.15
C GLY A 20 -19.72 -9.39 3.24
N SER A 21 -20.31 -10.12 4.21
CA SER A 21 -20.99 -9.50 5.35
C SER A 21 -20.02 -8.64 6.17
N PHE A 22 -20.52 -7.55 6.74
CA PHE A 22 -19.75 -6.63 7.59
C PHE A 22 -19.19 -7.32 8.85
N ASP A 23 -19.78 -8.44 9.28
CA ASP A 23 -19.51 -9.08 10.57
C ASP A 23 -18.31 -10.04 10.59
N GLY A 24 -17.29 -9.83 9.74
CA GLY A 24 -16.03 -10.58 9.81
C GLY A 24 -16.10 -12.08 9.46
N GLY A 25 -17.28 -12.64 9.18
CA GLY A 25 -17.49 -14.05 8.83
C GLY A 25 -17.30 -14.39 7.34
N PHE A 26 -16.91 -13.43 6.50
CA PHE A 26 -16.79 -13.67 5.07
C PHE A 26 -15.53 -14.47 4.72
N ASN A 27 -15.71 -15.70 4.23
CA ASN A 27 -14.61 -16.50 3.70
C ASN A 27 -14.28 -16.07 2.26
N PRO A 28 -13.15 -15.38 2.01
CA PRO A 28 -12.78 -14.90 0.68
C PRO A 28 -12.47 -16.05 -0.29
N GLN A 29 -12.36 -17.29 0.20
CA GLN A 29 -12.20 -18.47 -0.66
C GLN A 29 -13.46 -18.78 -1.48
N ILE A 30 -14.64 -18.39 -1.00
CA ILE A 30 -15.93 -18.67 -1.65
C ILE A 30 -16.08 -17.89 -2.97
N THR A 31 -15.51 -16.68 -3.05
CA THR A 31 -15.60 -15.82 -4.24
C THR A 31 -14.44 -15.96 -5.22
N ARG A 32 -13.44 -16.80 -4.93
CA ARG A 32 -12.29 -17.00 -5.81
C ARG A 32 -12.65 -17.89 -6.99
N ASN A 33 -12.35 -17.42 -8.20
CA ASN A 33 -12.50 -18.23 -9.40
C ASN A 33 -11.37 -19.27 -9.49
N LYS A 34 -11.72 -20.56 -9.38
CA LYS A 34 -10.78 -21.68 -9.41
C LYS A 34 -9.88 -21.69 -10.65
N LYS A 35 -10.40 -21.38 -11.83
CA LYS A 35 -9.65 -21.34 -13.09
C LYS A 35 -8.55 -20.28 -13.07
N TYR A 36 -8.87 -19.05 -12.63
CA TYR A 36 -7.89 -17.98 -12.54
C TYR A 36 -6.90 -18.21 -11.40
N ARG A 37 -7.35 -18.78 -10.28
CA ARG A 37 -6.46 -19.14 -9.17
C ARG A 37 -5.44 -20.20 -9.57
N ALA A 38 -5.82 -21.18 -10.38
CA ALA A 38 -4.90 -22.20 -10.89
C ALA A 38 -3.79 -21.64 -11.81
N ARG A 39 -3.93 -20.42 -12.32
CA ARG A 39 -2.88 -19.71 -13.07
C ARG A 39 -1.79 -19.13 -12.16
N LEU A 40 -2.06 -18.93 -10.87
CA LEU A 40 -1.11 -18.40 -9.90
C LEU A 40 -0.14 -19.49 -9.41
N LYS A 41 0.71 -19.99 -10.31
CA LYS A 41 1.73 -21.01 -10.01
C LYS A 41 3.12 -20.41 -10.14
N LEU A 42 3.97 -20.66 -9.14
CA LEU A 42 5.37 -20.22 -9.21
C LEU A 42 6.06 -20.90 -10.41
N PRO A 43 6.74 -20.14 -11.29
CA PRO A 43 7.43 -20.70 -12.44
C PRO A 43 8.70 -21.44 -12.02
N PRO A 44 9.24 -22.33 -12.86
CA PRO A 44 10.55 -22.95 -12.66
C PRO A 44 11.67 -21.91 -12.46
N LEU A 45 12.69 -22.25 -11.67
CA LEU A 45 13.82 -21.33 -11.39
C LEU A 45 14.59 -20.91 -12.65
N ALA A 46 14.74 -21.81 -13.62
CA ALA A 46 15.39 -21.53 -14.89
C ALA A 46 14.73 -20.35 -15.65
N GLU A 47 13.42 -20.16 -15.51
CA GLU A 47 12.69 -19.03 -16.12
C GLU A 47 12.88 -17.70 -15.38
N CYS A 48 13.51 -17.71 -14.21
CA CYS A 48 13.65 -16.55 -13.33
C CYS A 48 15.07 -15.95 -13.35
N GLU A 49 16.07 -16.66 -13.88
CA GLU A 49 17.49 -16.26 -13.82
C GLU A 49 17.75 -14.88 -14.43
N HIS A 50 17.20 -14.60 -15.63
CA HIS A 50 17.31 -13.29 -16.29
C HIS A 50 16.80 -12.10 -15.45
N LEU A 51 15.94 -12.35 -14.45
CA LEU A 51 15.45 -11.29 -13.58
C LEU A 51 16.55 -10.67 -12.72
N LYS A 52 17.65 -11.40 -12.46
CA LYS A 52 18.79 -10.88 -11.70
C LYS A 52 19.46 -9.68 -12.37
N GLU A 53 19.39 -9.60 -13.70
CA GLU A 53 20.00 -8.52 -14.50
C GLU A 53 19.05 -7.33 -14.70
N THR A 54 17.74 -7.57 -14.68
CA THR A 54 16.72 -6.55 -15.00
C THR A 54 16.13 -5.85 -13.78
N LEU A 55 16.14 -6.51 -12.63
CA LEU A 55 15.53 -5.98 -11.42
C LEU A 55 16.49 -5.09 -10.62
N ASP A 56 15.92 -4.08 -9.96
CA ASP A 56 16.60 -3.36 -8.90
C ASP A 56 16.67 -4.25 -7.64
N LEU A 57 17.80 -4.91 -7.46
CA LEU A 57 18.08 -5.84 -6.37
C LEU A 57 18.84 -5.17 -5.22
N GLN A 58 18.67 -3.87 -4.98
CA GLN A 58 19.22 -3.22 -3.79
C GLN A 58 18.50 -3.68 -2.52
N PHE A 59 19.24 -3.82 -1.40
CA PHE A 59 18.74 -4.29 -0.11
C PHE A 59 17.44 -3.60 0.32
N GLU A 60 17.46 -2.27 0.34
CA GLU A 60 16.31 -1.44 0.70
C GLU A 60 15.06 -1.74 -0.15
N ASN A 61 15.25 -2.03 -1.43
CA ASN A 61 14.15 -2.25 -2.35
C ASN A 61 13.55 -3.65 -2.22
N ILE A 62 14.37 -4.68 -1.99
CA ILE A 62 13.88 -6.07 -1.97
C ILE A 62 13.63 -6.60 -0.56
N CYS A 63 14.37 -6.16 0.46
CA CYS A 63 14.25 -6.67 1.83
C CYS A 63 13.43 -5.76 2.75
N VAL A 64 13.19 -4.49 2.39
CA VAL A 64 12.46 -3.53 3.25
C VAL A 64 11.15 -3.09 2.59
N LYS A 65 11.22 -2.49 1.39
CA LYS A 65 10.06 -1.88 0.72
C LYS A 65 9.07 -2.86 0.12
N GLN A 66 9.53 -4.01 -0.37
CA GLN A 66 8.67 -5.00 -1.03
C GLN A 66 8.14 -6.02 -0.02
N PRO A 67 6.83 -6.10 0.26
CA PRO A 67 6.30 -6.94 1.34
C PRO A 67 6.67 -8.42 1.23
N ILE A 68 6.61 -9.00 0.02
CA ILE A 68 6.99 -10.41 -0.20
C ILE A 68 8.48 -10.61 0.03
N GLY A 69 9.31 -9.67 -0.42
CA GLY A 69 10.76 -9.78 -0.25
C GLY A 69 11.19 -9.55 1.20
N LYS A 70 10.58 -8.58 1.91
CA LYS A 70 10.74 -8.42 3.37
C LYS A 70 10.39 -9.69 4.12
N LYS A 71 9.22 -10.28 3.84
CA LYS A 71 8.80 -11.53 4.47
C LYS A 71 9.78 -12.67 4.21
N LEU A 72 10.20 -12.88 2.97
CA LEU A 72 11.15 -13.94 2.62
C LEU A 72 12.53 -13.70 3.23
N PHE A 73 12.94 -12.44 3.40
CA PHE A 73 14.17 -12.08 4.07
C PHE A 73 14.08 -12.33 5.59
N GLN A 74 12.97 -12.01 6.23
CA GLN A 74 12.74 -12.35 7.65
C GLN A 74 12.72 -13.88 7.86
N GLU A 75 12.00 -14.63 7.01
CA GLU A 75 12.01 -16.12 7.03
C GLU A 75 13.42 -16.70 6.80
N PHE A 76 14.29 -16.00 6.07
CA PHE A 76 15.68 -16.36 5.92
C PHE A 76 16.47 -16.09 7.21
N LEU A 77 16.35 -14.90 7.80
CA LEU A 77 17.05 -14.53 9.03
C LEU A 77 16.67 -15.44 10.21
N GLU A 78 15.39 -15.80 10.35
CA GLU A 78 14.89 -16.73 11.35
C GLU A 78 15.52 -18.14 11.25
N ALA A 79 15.98 -18.52 10.05
CA ALA A 79 16.64 -19.80 9.80
C ALA A 79 18.17 -19.74 9.94
N THR A 80 18.72 -18.62 10.42
CA THR A 80 20.16 -18.37 10.57
C THR A 80 20.50 -17.90 11.99
N GLU A 81 21.77 -17.68 12.26
CA GLU A 81 22.26 -17.08 13.51
C GLU A 81 21.73 -15.65 13.77
N PHE A 82 21.14 -15.00 12.76
CA PHE A 82 20.60 -13.64 12.85
C PHE A 82 19.17 -13.56 13.42
N VAL A 83 18.62 -14.66 13.95
CA VAL A 83 17.27 -14.69 14.51
C VAL A 83 17.02 -13.58 15.54
N HIS A 84 17.97 -13.30 16.44
CA HIS A 84 17.80 -12.25 17.45
C HIS A 84 17.81 -10.83 16.84
N VAL A 85 18.44 -10.66 15.68
CA VAL A 85 18.51 -9.39 14.96
C VAL A 85 17.18 -9.08 14.25
N VAL A 86 16.49 -10.11 13.74
CA VAL A 86 15.13 -9.92 13.20
C VAL A 86 14.10 -9.74 14.32
N GLU A 87 14.30 -10.34 15.49
CA GLU A 87 13.43 -10.12 16.66
C GLU A 87 13.46 -8.66 17.13
N ILE A 88 14.64 -8.03 17.31
CA ILE A 88 14.70 -6.61 17.67
C ILE A 88 14.08 -5.72 16.57
N TRP A 89 14.27 -6.05 15.30
CA TRP A 89 13.62 -5.32 14.21
C TRP A 89 12.10 -5.37 14.33
N ASN A 90 11.53 -6.57 14.53
CA ASN A 90 10.09 -6.75 14.68
C ASN A 90 9.57 -6.02 15.94
N ASP A 91 10.26 -6.14 17.08
CA ASP A 91 9.85 -5.49 18.32
C ASP A 91 9.87 -3.96 18.23
N ILE A 92 10.83 -3.39 17.49
CA ILE A 92 10.86 -1.94 17.21
C ILE A 92 9.67 -1.54 16.33
N GLU A 93 9.37 -2.30 15.27
CA GLU A 93 8.18 -2.01 14.43
C GLU A 93 6.87 -2.13 15.22
N GLU A 94 6.79 -3.08 16.16
CA GLU A 94 5.65 -3.19 17.07
C GLU A 94 5.56 -2.02 18.06
N TYR A 95 6.70 -1.52 18.55
CA TYR A 95 6.74 -0.33 19.39
C TYR A 95 6.21 0.90 18.64
N ASP A 96 6.64 1.09 17.38
CA ASP A 96 6.27 2.25 16.57
C ASP A 96 4.74 2.36 16.36
N VAL A 97 4.05 1.22 16.33
CA VAL A 97 2.58 1.14 16.14
C VAL A 97 1.80 0.86 17.42
N ALA A 98 2.46 0.75 18.58
CA ALA A 98 1.80 0.48 19.85
C ALA A 98 1.03 1.71 20.36
N GLU A 99 -0.03 1.45 21.12
CA GLU A 99 -0.77 2.48 21.86
C GLU A 99 0.10 3.07 22.98
N ASP A 100 -0.13 4.35 23.31
CA ASP A 100 0.70 5.09 24.26
C ASP A 100 0.81 4.43 25.63
N GLU A 101 -0.27 3.77 26.10
CA GLU A 101 -0.31 3.04 27.37
C GLU A 101 0.65 1.84 27.39
N ASP A 102 0.90 1.22 26.22
CA ASP A 102 1.71 0.02 26.07
C ASP A 102 3.17 0.31 25.72
N ARG A 103 3.44 1.48 25.14
CA ARG A 103 4.77 1.80 24.59
C ARG A 103 5.87 1.77 25.65
N LEU A 104 5.63 2.26 26.88
CA LEU A 104 6.65 2.22 27.94
C LEU A 104 7.05 0.77 28.28
N ARG A 105 6.06 -0.13 28.37
CA ARG A 105 6.30 -1.55 28.63
C ARG A 105 7.09 -2.19 27.49
N LYS A 106 6.72 -1.93 26.24
CA LYS A 106 7.45 -2.41 25.06
C LYS A 106 8.88 -1.87 25.00
N ALA A 107 9.08 -0.59 25.27
CA ALA A 107 10.42 0.02 25.30
C ALA A 107 11.34 -0.64 26.32
N ARG A 108 10.86 -0.87 27.55
CA ARG A 108 11.60 -1.59 28.59
C ARG A 108 11.90 -3.04 28.19
N GLY A 109 10.94 -3.70 27.53
CA GLY A 109 11.14 -5.04 26.97
C GLY A 109 12.30 -5.09 25.98
N ILE A 110 12.33 -4.14 25.03
CA ILE A 110 13.41 -4.02 24.03
C ILE A 110 14.76 -3.76 24.70
N ILE A 111 14.80 -2.82 25.67
CA ILE A 111 16.03 -2.46 26.39
C ILE A 111 16.60 -3.70 27.12
N ASN A 112 15.79 -4.35 27.95
CA ASN A 112 16.23 -5.48 28.75
C ASN A 112 16.62 -6.68 27.89
N LYS A 113 15.92 -6.90 26.77
CA LYS A 113 16.14 -8.06 25.91
C LYS A 113 17.37 -7.87 25.01
N TYR A 114 17.57 -6.69 24.41
CA TYR A 114 18.57 -6.52 23.36
C TYR A 114 19.67 -5.50 23.66
N LEU A 115 19.48 -4.60 24.63
CA LEU A 115 20.42 -3.50 24.90
C LEU A 115 21.14 -3.63 26.24
N ASP A 116 20.71 -4.54 27.11
CA ASP A 116 21.40 -4.89 28.35
C ASP A 116 22.58 -5.83 28.04
N SER A 117 23.78 -5.46 28.46
CA SER A 117 25.00 -6.24 28.25
C SER A 117 24.98 -7.61 28.93
N ASP A 118 24.15 -7.77 29.98
CA ASP A 118 23.98 -9.04 30.69
C ASP A 118 22.93 -9.95 30.00
N SER A 119 22.21 -9.44 29.00
CA SER A 119 21.25 -10.23 28.23
C SER A 119 21.93 -11.22 27.30
N LYS A 120 21.38 -12.44 27.24
CA LYS A 120 21.78 -13.46 26.26
C LYS A 120 21.53 -13.04 24.80
N GLN A 121 20.63 -12.07 24.59
CA GLN A 121 20.25 -11.56 23.26
C GLN A 121 20.79 -10.16 23.00
N PHE A 122 21.81 -9.74 23.76
CA PHE A 122 22.45 -8.45 23.60
C PHE A 122 22.97 -8.25 22.18
N CYS A 123 22.60 -7.13 21.57
CA CYS A 123 22.93 -6.78 20.20
C CYS A 123 24.27 -6.01 20.15
N HIS A 124 25.39 -6.76 20.17
CA HIS A 124 26.76 -6.22 20.19
C HIS A 124 27.12 -5.27 19.03
N TYR A 125 26.38 -5.30 17.92
CA TYR A 125 26.63 -4.45 16.76
C TYR A 125 26.10 -3.01 16.94
N LEU A 126 25.31 -2.75 17.98
CA LEU A 126 24.74 -1.43 18.26
C LEU A 126 25.76 -0.51 18.94
N ASP A 127 25.78 0.76 18.53
CA ASP A 127 26.66 1.78 19.10
C ASP A 127 26.27 2.10 20.55
N GLU A 128 27.26 2.08 21.46
CA GLU A 128 27.04 2.32 22.90
C GLU A 128 26.38 3.67 23.18
N LYS A 129 26.73 4.72 22.43
CA LYS A 129 26.12 6.05 22.64
C LYS A 129 24.65 6.04 22.24
N ALA A 130 24.29 5.30 21.19
CA ALA A 130 22.90 5.11 20.80
C ALA A 130 22.12 4.34 21.87
N ILE A 131 22.70 3.30 22.46
CA ILE A 131 22.10 2.55 23.57
C ILE A 131 21.85 3.47 24.78
N ILE A 132 22.88 4.19 25.23
CA ILE A 132 22.79 5.10 26.39
C ILE A 132 21.68 6.12 26.17
N LYS A 133 21.60 6.71 24.97
CA LYS A 133 20.56 7.67 24.64
C LYS A 133 19.15 7.08 24.76
N VAL A 134 18.94 5.87 24.25
CA VAL A 134 17.64 5.18 24.34
C VAL A 134 17.26 4.88 25.78
N VAL A 135 18.20 4.42 26.60
CA VAL A 135 17.97 4.14 28.02
C VAL A 135 17.60 5.41 28.78
N GLN A 136 18.33 6.52 28.54
CA GLN A 136 18.03 7.83 29.14
C GLN A 136 16.67 8.38 28.73
N ASP A 137 16.31 8.23 27.45
CA ASP A 137 15.08 8.77 26.88
C ASP A 137 13.88 7.81 26.99
N CYS A 138 14.04 6.61 27.58
CA CYS A 138 13.02 5.57 27.61
C CYS A 138 11.67 6.05 28.19
N ASN A 139 11.71 6.90 29.22
CA ASN A 139 10.49 7.42 29.85
C ASN A 139 9.78 8.51 29.03
N LYS A 140 10.42 9.05 27.98
CA LYS A 140 9.79 10.00 27.05
C LYS A 140 8.87 9.30 26.04
N VAL A 141 9.09 8.01 25.80
CA VAL A 141 8.24 7.17 24.96
C VAL A 141 7.93 7.79 23.58
N SER A 142 8.94 8.41 22.96
CA SER A 142 8.77 9.11 21.68
C SER A 142 8.73 8.14 20.50
N ASP A 143 7.95 8.46 19.46
CA ASP A 143 7.95 7.79 18.15
C ASP A 143 9.36 7.66 17.53
N MET A 144 10.32 8.48 17.96
CA MET A 144 11.68 8.51 17.42
C MET A 144 12.68 7.77 18.29
N LEU A 145 12.24 7.16 19.41
CA LEU A 145 13.12 6.56 20.42
C LEU A 145 14.10 5.55 19.81
N PHE A 146 13.59 4.59 19.04
CA PHE A 146 14.40 3.51 18.47
C PHE A 146 14.87 3.76 17.04
N LYS A 147 14.57 4.91 16.43
CA LYS A 147 14.84 5.16 15.00
C LYS A 147 16.31 5.02 14.61
N GLN A 148 17.22 5.46 15.47
CA GLN A 148 18.66 5.31 15.24
C GLN A 148 19.08 3.85 15.34
N LEU A 149 18.56 3.10 16.32
CA LEU A 149 18.86 1.68 16.49
C LEU A 149 18.33 0.87 15.31
N LEU A 150 17.09 1.12 14.87
CA LEU A 150 16.52 0.48 13.69
C LEU A 150 17.40 0.70 12.45
N LYS A 151 17.90 1.93 12.25
CA LYS A 151 18.83 2.22 11.16
C LYS A 151 20.11 1.38 11.28
N SER A 152 20.75 1.36 12.45
CA SER A 152 21.94 0.53 12.68
C SER A 152 21.68 -0.96 12.48
N THR A 153 20.51 -1.47 12.89
CA THR A 153 20.07 -2.84 12.64
C THR A 153 19.92 -3.12 11.14
N MET A 154 19.32 -2.21 10.37
CA MET A 154 19.21 -2.37 8.92
C MET A 154 20.57 -2.34 8.22
N ASP A 155 21.47 -1.44 8.62
CA ASP A 155 22.82 -1.36 8.06
C ASP A 155 23.62 -2.64 8.38
N TYR A 156 23.55 -3.14 9.62
CA TYR A 156 24.17 -4.41 10.02
C TYR A 156 23.63 -5.61 9.22
N LEU A 157 22.30 -5.74 9.10
CA LEU A 157 21.69 -6.82 8.32
C LEU A 157 22.11 -6.76 6.85
N LYS A 158 22.14 -5.55 6.26
CA LYS A 158 22.58 -5.36 4.89
C LYS A 158 24.02 -5.80 4.67
N GLU A 159 24.93 -5.44 5.57
CA GLU A 159 26.36 -5.75 5.43
C GLU A 159 26.65 -7.24 5.65
N ASN A 160 26.00 -7.87 6.62
CA ASN A 160 26.39 -9.20 7.08
C ASN A 160 25.57 -10.34 6.46
N THR A 161 24.34 -10.07 6.03
CA THR A 161 23.41 -11.14 5.62
C THR A 161 23.02 -11.08 4.15
N PHE A 162 23.14 -9.92 3.50
CA PHE A 162 22.49 -9.70 2.21
C PHE A 162 23.06 -10.55 1.07
N GLN A 163 24.37 -10.81 1.10
CA GLN A 163 25.00 -11.68 0.09
C GLN A 163 24.55 -13.14 0.28
N GLN A 164 24.55 -13.64 1.52
CA GLN A 164 24.06 -14.98 1.85
C GLN A 164 22.58 -15.14 1.48
N TYR A 165 21.76 -14.11 1.73
CA TYR A 165 20.36 -14.11 1.32
C TYR A 165 20.23 -14.27 -0.20
N LYS A 166 21.01 -13.53 -0.99
CA LYS A 166 21.01 -13.62 -2.47
C LYS A 166 21.41 -15.00 -3.00
N GLU A 167 22.19 -15.76 -2.24
CA GLU A 167 22.60 -17.14 -2.58
C GLU A 167 21.61 -18.19 -2.05
N SER A 168 20.65 -17.79 -1.21
CA SER A 168 19.70 -18.70 -0.57
C SER A 168 18.51 -19.10 -1.44
N LYS A 169 17.83 -20.17 -1.01
CA LYS A 169 16.53 -20.61 -1.56
C LYS A 169 15.42 -19.54 -1.42
N TYR A 170 15.53 -18.65 -0.44
CA TYR A 170 14.53 -17.60 -0.18
C TYR A 170 14.58 -16.52 -1.26
N PHE A 171 15.78 -16.12 -1.68
CA PHE A 171 15.94 -15.19 -2.81
C PHE A 171 15.50 -15.83 -4.13
N SER A 172 15.82 -17.11 -4.35
CA SER A 172 15.31 -17.86 -5.50
C SER A 172 13.78 -17.85 -5.55
N LYS A 173 13.12 -18.07 -4.40
CA LYS A 173 11.66 -17.97 -4.26
C LYS A 173 11.14 -16.55 -4.49
N PHE A 174 11.86 -15.52 -4.05
CA PHE A 174 11.55 -14.13 -4.34
C PHE A 174 11.52 -13.88 -5.86
N LEU A 175 12.51 -14.37 -6.61
CA LEU A 175 12.54 -14.22 -8.07
C LEU A 175 11.34 -14.90 -8.75
N GLN A 176 10.92 -16.09 -8.28
CA GLN A 176 9.70 -16.74 -8.77
C GLN A 176 8.46 -15.87 -8.52
N TRP A 177 8.35 -15.24 -7.34
CA TRP A 177 7.27 -14.29 -7.06
C TRP A 177 7.33 -13.04 -7.93
N LYS A 178 8.52 -12.53 -8.24
CA LYS A 178 8.69 -11.41 -9.17
C LYS A 178 8.26 -11.78 -10.58
N LYS A 179 8.64 -12.96 -11.07
CA LYS A 179 8.20 -13.48 -12.36
C LYS A 179 6.69 -13.65 -12.41
N LEU A 180 6.11 -14.23 -11.36
CA LEU A 180 4.66 -14.36 -11.23
C LEU A 180 3.98 -12.99 -11.22
N GLY A 181 4.51 -12.00 -10.50
CA GLY A 181 3.96 -10.64 -10.46
C GLY A 181 4.05 -9.89 -11.79
N ALA A 182 4.98 -10.29 -12.67
CA ALA A 182 5.18 -9.69 -13.99
C ALA A 182 4.36 -10.34 -15.12
N GLN A 183 3.58 -11.38 -14.81
CA GLN A 183 2.73 -12.04 -15.81
C GLN A 183 1.68 -11.05 -16.37
N PRO A 184 1.29 -11.16 -17.65
CA PRO A 184 0.28 -10.27 -18.23
C PRO A 184 -1.06 -10.37 -17.49
N ILE A 185 -1.52 -9.25 -16.94
CA ILE A 185 -2.84 -9.11 -16.32
C ILE A 185 -3.68 -8.15 -17.18
N GLY A 186 -4.71 -8.70 -17.80
CA GLY A 186 -5.68 -7.98 -18.62
C GLY A 186 -7.05 -7.86 -17.97
N ASP A 187 -8.03 -7.42 -18.75
CA ASP A 187 -9.43 -7.29 -18.36
C ASP A 187 -10.07 -8.62 -17.96
N ASP A 188 -9.66 -9.73 -18.56
CA ASP A 188 -10.20 -11.06 -18.26
C ASP A 188 -9.98 -11.49 -16.80
N TRP A 189 -8.97 -10.94 -16.12
CA TRP A 189 -8.69 -11.20 -14.71
C TRP A 189 -9.64 -10.51 -13.74
N PHE A 190 -10.45 -9.57 -14.24
CA PHE A 190 -11.36 -8.77 -13.44
C PHE A 190 -12.81 -9.09 -13.75
N MET A 191 -13.66 -8.89 -12.74
CA MET A 191 -15.11 -8.98 -12.86
C MET A 191 -15.69 -7.68 -12.32
N ASP A 192 -16.34 -6.92 -13.19
CA ASP A 192 -17.01 -5.69 -12.80
C ASP A 192 -18.39 -5.97 -12.20
N PHE A 193 -18.78 -5.10 -11.28
CA PHE A 193 -20.08 -5.10 -10.61
C PHE A 193 -20.84 -3.82 -10.97
N ARG A 194 -21.06 -2.93 -9.99
CA ARG A 194 -21.75 -1.65 -10.15
C ARG A 194 -20.82 -0.51 -10.54
N ILE A 195 -21.39 0.51 -11.16
CA ILE A 195 -20.74 1.82 -11.31
C ILE A 195 -20.74 2.53 -9.95
N LEU A 196 -19.59 3.07 -9.58
CA LEU A 196 -19.37 3.87 -8.37
C LEU A 196 -19.44 5.37 -8.66
N GLY A 197 -19.00 5.78 -9.85
CA GLY A 197 -19.03 7.18 -10.27
C GLY A 197 -18.82 7.34 -11.77
N LYS A 198 -19.27 8.48 -12.31
CA LYS A 198 -19.06 8.86 -13.71
C LYS A 198 -18.25 10.14 -13.76
N GLY A 199 -17.17 10.14 -14.54
CA GLY A 199 -16.27 11.27 -14.71
C GLY A 199 -16.20 11.77 -16.14
N GLY A 200 -15.45 12.86 -16.36
CA GLY A 200 -15.35 13.49 -17.68
C GLY A 200 -14.81 12.58 -18.79
N PHE A 201 -13.98 11.59 -18.45
CA PHE A 201 -13.34 10.69 -19.41
C PHE A 201 -13.92 9.28 -19.44
N GLY A 202 -14.84 8.94 -18.54
CA GLY A 202 -15.41 7.60 -18.45
C GLY A 202 -16.08 7.35 -17.11
N GLU A 203 -15.89 6.16 -16.56
CA GLU A 203 -16.59 5.71 -15.35
C GLU A 203 -15.65 4.95 -14.42
N VAL A 204 -16.06 4.83 -13.17
CA VAL A 204 -15.40 4.02 -12.16
C VAL A 204 -16.37 2.91 -11.77
N SER A 205 -15.95 1.65 -11.89
CA SER A 205 -16.73 0.49 -11.45
C SER A 205 -16.09 -0.19 -10.25
N ALA A 206 -16.90 -0.78 -9.36
CA ALA A 206 -16.41 -1.78 -8.43
C ALA A 206 -16.01 -3.03 -9.21
N THR A 207 -14.85 -3.60 -8.93
CA THR A 207 -14.32 -4.75 -9.64
C THR A 207 -13.66 -5.74 -8.68
N GLN A 208 -13.64 -7.02 -9.02
CA GLN A 208 -12.96 -8.06 -8.24
C GLN A 208 -11.89 -8.76 -9.06
N MET A 209 -10.71 -8.94 -8.48
CA MET A 209 -9.66 -9.76 -9.05
C MET A 209 -10.02 -11.25 -8.92
N ARG A 210 -10.38 -11.90 -10.03
CA ARG A 210 -10.94 -13.27 -10.07
C ARG A 210 -10.10 -14.30 -9.33
N ALA A 211 -8.77 -14.20 -9.42
CA ALA A 211 -7.85 -15.19 -8.82
C ALA A 211 -7.75 -15.09 -7.28
N THR A 212 -7.94 -13.88 -6.73
CA THR A 212 -7.69 -13.59 -5.31
C THR A 212 -8.97 -13.30 -4.53
N GLY A 213 -10.05 -12.90 -5.20
CA GLY A 213 -11.29 -12.43 -4.60
C GLY A 213 -11.20 -10.98 -4.08
N LYS A 214 -10.04 -10.31 -4.23
CA LYS A 214 -9.84 -8.96 -3.70
C LYS A 214 -10.62 -7.93 -4.52
N MET A 215 -11.37 -7.08 -3.81
CA MET A 215 -12.15 -5.98 -4.38
C MET A 215 -11.27 -4.76 -4.65
N TYR A 216 -11.60 -4.05 -5.72
CA TYR A 216 -10.94 -2.84 -6.20
C TYR A 216 -11.96 -1.89 -6.84
N ALA A 217 -11.53 -0.65 -7.10
CA ALA A 217 -12.18 0.24 -8.05
C ALA A 217 -11.43 0.19 -9.39
N CYS A 218 -12.14 0.19 -10.51
CA CYS A 218 -11.58 0.25 -11.86
C CYS A 218 -12.01 1.55 -12.54
N LYS A 219 -11.09 2.52 -12.65
CA LYS A 219 -11.31 3.76 -13.41
C LYS A 219 -11.05 3.46 -14.89
N LYS A 220 -12.11 3.44 -15.69
CA LYS A 220 -12.07 3.20 -17.14
C LYS A 220 -12.13 4.52 -17.88
N LEU A 221 -11.05 4.85 -18.58
CA LEU A 221 -10.90 6.09 -19.34
C LEU A 221 -11.05 5.80 -20.84
N SER A 222 -12.11 6.32 -21.45
CA SER A 222 -12.39 6.08 -22.87
C SER A 222 -11.30 6.70 -23.76
N LYS A 223 -10.63 5.85 -24.56
CA LYS A 223 -9.59 6.29 -25.51
C LYS A 223 -10.11 7.34 -26.49
N LYS A 224 -11.36 7.21 -26.94
CA LYS A 224 -12.03 8.20 -27.81
C LYS A 224 -12.18 9.54 -27.10
N ARG A 225 -12.63 9.55 -25.83
CA ARG A 225 -12.80 10.79 -25.04
C ARG A 225 -11.45 11.43 -24.69
N LEU A 226 -10.46 10.63 -24.31
CA LEU A 226 -9.09 11.08 -24.06
C LEU A 226 -8.50 11.77 -25.30
N LYS A 227 -8.64 11.16 -26.49
CA LYS A 227 -8.18 11.76 -27.75
C LYS A 227 -8.91 13.07 -28.05
N LYS A 228 -10.25 13.08 -27.95
CA LYS A 228 -11.07 14.27 -28.26
C LYS A 228 -10.74 15.48 -27.38
N ARG A 229 -10.44 15.24 -26.10
CA ARG A 229 -10.20 16.30 -25.10
C ARG A 229 -8.71 16.49 -24.74
N LYS A 230 -7.80 15.90 -25.51
CA LYS A 230 -6.34 15.94 -25.25
C LYS A 230 -5.94 15.50 -23.83
N GLY A 231 -6.65 14.52 -23.26
CA GLY A 231 -6.50 14.08 -21.87
C GLY A 231 -5.43 13.02 -21.60
N PHE A 232 -4.69 12.56 -22.62
CA PHE A 232 -3.71 11.48 -22.48
C PHE A 232 -2.59 11.80 -21.50
N GLU A 233 -2.08 13.04 -21.51
CA GLU A 233 -1.04 13.48 -20.57
C GLU A 233 -1.51 13.38 -19.12
N GLY A 234 -2.71 13.88 -18.81
CA GLY A 234 -3.28 13.79 -17.46
C GLY A 234 -3.46 12.35 -16.99
N ALA A 235 -3.95 11.46 -17.87
CA ALA A 235 -4.09 10.04 -17.56
C ALA A 235 -2.74 9.35 -17.29
N MET A 236 -1.70 9.71 -18.05
CA MET A 236 -0.36 9.15 -17.87
C MET A 236 0.33 9.70 -16.61
N VAL A 237 0.12 10.98 -16.30
CA VAL A 237 0.55 11.60 -15.03
C VAL A 237 -0.07 10.88 -13.85
N GLU A 238 -1.40 10.69 -13.86
CA GLU A 238 -2.12 9.97 -12.81
C GLU A 238 -1.54 8.56 -12.61
N LYS A 239 -1.42 7.78 -13.70
CA LYS A 239 -0.87 6.42 -13.66
C LYS A 239 0.55 6.39 -13.11
N ARG A 240 1.43 7.30 -13.55
CA ARG A 240 2.83 7.34 -13.12
C ARG A 240 2.97 7.70 -11.64
N ILE A 241 2.20 8.69 -11.19
CA ILE A 241 2.26 9.14 -9.79
C ILE A 241 1.70 8.04 -8.89
N LEU A 242 0.52 7.49 -9.20
CA LEU A 242 -0.09 6.42 -8.40
C LEU A 242 0.77 5.14 -8.34
N ALA A 243 1.55 4.84 -9.38
CA ALA A 243 2.49 3.71 -9.37
C ALA A 243 3.72 3.95 -8.49
N LYS A 244 4.03 5.21 -8.18
CA LYS A 244 5.21 5.61 -7.40
C LYS A 244 4.89 5.80 -5.91
N VAL A 245 3.74 6.40 -5.61
CA VAL A 245 3.36 6.77 -4.24
C VAL A 245 2.76 5.60 -3.49
N HIS A 246 3.19 5.40 -2.24
CA HIS A 246 2.75 4.31 -1.39
C HIS A 246 2.40 4.89 -0.01
N SER A 247 1.16 5.37 0.12
CA SER A 247 0.64 5.98 1.34
C SER A 247 -0.73 5.42 1.70
N ARG A 248 -0.99 5.27 3.00
CA ARG A 248 -2.32 4.90 3.50
C ARG A 248 -3.38 5.99 3.26
N PHE A 249 -2.96 7.23 3.00
CA PHE A 249 -3.84 8.39 2.79
C PHE A 249 -3.98 8.81 1.32
N ILE A 250 -3.51 7.97 0.40
CA ILE A 250 -3.66 8.15 -1.05
C ILE A 250 -4.18 6.82 -1.61
N VAL A 251 -5.10 6.88 -2.57
CA VAL A 251 -5.52 5.66 -3.28
C VAL A 251 -4.30 5.01 -3.96
N SER A 252 -4.17 3.69 -3.86
CA SER A 252 -3.03 2.96 -4.41
C SER A 252 -3.41 2.32 -5.73
N LEU A 253 -2.55 2.42 -6.74
CA LEU A 253 -2.72 1.69 -8.00
C LEU A 253 -2.18 0.27 -7.84
N ALA A 254 -3.02 -0.73 -8.12
CA ALA A 254 -2.64 -2.13 -8.13
C ALA A 254 -2.31 -2.62 -9.55
N TYR A 255 -3.11 -2.23 -10.55
CA TYR A 255 -2.92 -2.66 -11.95
C TYR A 255 -3.23 -1.52 -12.92
N ALA A 256 -2.54 -1.51 -14.05
CA ALA A 256 -2.89 -0.66 -15.18
C ALA A 256 -2.84 -1.50 -16.46
N PHE A 257 -3.93 -1.50 -17.23
CA PHE A 257 -4.03 -2.21 -18.49
C PHE A 257 -4.89 -1.42 -19.47
N GLN A 258 -5.06 -1.92 -20.69
CA GLN A 258 -5.94 -1.32 -21.69
C GLN A 258 -6.82 -2.38 -22.33
N THR A 259 -8.04 -1.99 -22.67
CA THR A 259 -8.96 -2.78 -23.50
C THR A 259 -8.94 -2.23 -24.93
N LYS A 260 -9.83 -2.74 -25.80
CA LYS A 260 -10.04 -2.14 -27.13
C LYS A 260 -10.44 -0.65 -27.04
N THR A 261 -11.23 -0.28 -26.04
CA THR A 261 -11.89 1.02 -25.95
C THR A 261 -11.35 1.92 -24.85
N ASP A 262 -10.70 1.37 -23.81
CA ASP A 262 -10.41 2.09 -22.57
C ASP A 262 -8.96 1.88 -22.09
N VAL A 263 -8.47 2.85 -21.32
CA VAL A 263 -7.32 2.71 -20.41
C VAL A 263 -7.89 2.48 -19.02
N CYS A 264 -7.46 1.42 -18.34
CA CYS A 264 -8.02 0.99 -17.06
C CYS A 264 -6.98 1.14 -15.95
N LEU A 265 -7.36 1.83 -14.87
CA LEU A 265 -6.58 1.94 -13.64
C LEU A 265 -7.33 1.21 -12.52
N VAL A 266 -6.77 0.10 -12.04
CA VAL A 266 -7.32 -0.68 -10.92
C VAL A 266 -6.67 -0.20 -9.64
N MET A 267 -7.47 0.35 -8.73
CA MET A 267 -7.01 1.06 -7.54
C MET A 267 -7.79 0.66 -6.29
N THR A 268 -7.33 1.14 -5.12
CA THR A 268 -8.03 0.97 -3.84
C THR A 268 -9.52 1.29 -3.98
N LEU A 269 -10.37 0.38 -3.51
CA LEU A 269 -11.81 0.58 -3.47
C LEU A 269 -12.18 1.44 -2.24
N MET A 270 -12.89 2.55 -2.48
CA MET A 270 -13.34 3.49 -1.45
C MET A 270 -14.87 3.51 -1.46
N ASN A 271 -15.49 2.80 -0.51
CA ASN A 271 -16.94 2.54 -0.54
C ASN A 271 -17.79 3.58 0.18
N GLY A 272 -17.17 4.41 1.01
CA GLY A 272 -17.86 5.46 1.74
C GLY A 272 -18.30 6.62 0.85
N GLY A 273 -17.93 6.64 -0.43
CA GLY A 273 -18.20 7.77 -1.32
C GLY A 273 -17.19 8.91 -1.11
N ASP A 274 -17.48 10.06 -1.71
CA ASP A 274 -16.65 11.26 -1.61
C ASP A 274 -17.09 12.20 -0.48
N LEU A 275 -16.17 13.02 0.01
CA LEU A 275 -16.40 13.94 1.11
C LEU A 275 -17.45 15.01 0.77
N ARG A 276 -17.63 15.37 -0.51
CA ARG A 276 -18.69 16.30 -0.94
C ARG A 276 -20.06 15.73 -0.58
N PHE A 277 -20.32 14.45 -0.86
CA PHE A 277 -21.57 13.79 -0.47
C PHE A 277 -21.80 13.86 1.05
N HIS A 278 -20.76 13.61 1.86
CA HIS A 278 -20.87 13.64 3.32
C HIS A 278 -21.13 15.03 3.88
N ILE A 279 -20.66 16.09 3.21
CA ILE A 279 -20.88 17.47 3.64
C ILE A 279 -22.29 17.95 3.26
N TYR A 280 -22.78 17.62 2.06
CA TYR A 280 -23.98 18.28 1.52
C TYR A 280 -25.22 17.38 1.39
N ASN A 281 -25.06 16.06 1.40
CA ASN A 281 -26.14 15.11 1.07
C ASN A 281 -26.39 14.07 2.17
N MET A 282 -25.57 14.01 3.21
CA MET A 282 -25.79 13.10 4.34
C MET A 282 -26.90 13.61 5.27
N ASP A 283 -26.91 14.91 5.55
CA ASP A 283 -28.01 15.64 6.20
C ASP A 283 -28.27 16.90 5.37
N GLU A 284 -29.30 16.88 4.52
CA GLU A 284 -29.63 18.00 3.63
C GLU A 284 -30.21 19.20 4.40
N GLU A 285 -30.75 18.98 5.60
CA GLU A 285 -31.29 20.03 6.45
C GLU A 285 -30.18 20.75 7.24
N ASN A 286 -29.11 20.03 7.61
CA ASN A 286 -27.94 20.58 8.29
C ASN A 286 -26.63 20.25 7.55
N PRO A 287 -26.32 20.94 6.44
CA PRO A 287 -25.10 20.68 5.69
C PRO A 287 -23.86 20.99 6.52
N GLY A 288 -22.85 20.12 6.43
CA GLY A 288 -21.61 20.20 7.17
C GLY A 288 -21.22 18.85 7.79
N ILE A 289 -20.08 18.86 8.47
CA ILE A 289 -19.66 17.79 9.37
C ILE A 289 -19.20 18.45 10.67
N ASP A 290 -19.33 17.74 11.79
CA ASP A 290 -18.88 18.23 13.08
C ASP A 290 -17.37 18.48 13.09
N GLU A 291 -16.93 19.37 13.99
CA GLU A 291 -15.54 19.81 14.07
C GLU A 291 -14.57 18.66 14.34
N HIS A 292 -14.95 17.71 15.20
CA HIS A 292 -14.09 16.56 15.50
C HIS A 292 -13.86 15.69 14.26
N ARG A 293 -14.92 15.41 13.49
CA ARG A 293 -14.83 14.69 12.21
C ARG A 293 -14.04 15.48 11.16
N ALA A 294 -14.23 16.79 11.08
CA ALA A 294 -13.46 17.66 10.18
C ALA A 294 -11.96 17.65 10.52
N CYS A 295 -11.60 17.74 11.79
CA CYS A 295 -10.23 17.64 12.29
C CYS A 295 -9.59 16.29 11.94
N PHE A 296 -10.32 15.18 12.16
CA PHE A 296 -9.86 13.84 11.83
C PHE A 296 -9.56 13.69 10.33
N TYR A 297 -10.47 14.10 9.44
CA TYR A 297 -10.22 14.05 8.00
C TYR A 297 -9.11 14.99 7.56
N THR A 298 -9.02 16.18 8.15
CA THR A 298 -7.96 17.15 7.86
C THR A 298 -6.58 16.57 8.20
N ALA A 299 -6.42 15.92 9.35
CA ALA A 299 -5.16 15.27 9.75
C ALA A 299 -4.72 14.18 8.74
N GLN A 300 -5.66 13.36 8.28
CA GLN A 300 -5.40 12.33 7.27
C GLN A 300 -5.06 12.93 5.90
N ILE A 301 -5.77 13.98 5.47
CA ILE A 301 -5.49 14.70 4.22
C ILE A 301 -4.09 15.33 4.27
N ILE A 302 -3.74 16.00 5.37
CA ILE A 302 -2.41 16.61 5.57
C ILE A 302 -1.33 15.53 5.46
N SER A 303 -1.54 14.36 6.08
CA SER A 303 -0.60 13.24 5.99
C SER A 303 -0.43 12.70 4.56
N GLY A 304 -1.52 12.68 3.77
CA GLY A 304 -1.47 12.36 2.33
C GLY A 304 -0.69 13.41 1.53
N LEU A 305 -0.93 14.69 1.78
CA LEU A 305 -0.23 15.80 1.12
C LEU A 305 1.26 15.82 1.48
N GLU A 306 1.60 15.60 2.75
CA GLU A 306 2.98 15.47 3.22
C GLU A 306 3.71 14.39 2.43
N HIS A 307 3.11 13.21 2.28
CA HIS A 307 3.70 12.11 1.51
C HIS A 307 3.95 12.48 0.04
N LEU A 308 3.01 13.20 -0.60
CA LEU A 308 3.22 13.73 -1.95
C LEU A 308 4.37 14.73 -2.00
N HIS A 309 4.43 15.66 -1.04
CA HIS A 309 5.45 16.71 -0.96
C HIS A 309 6.86 16.14 -0.70
N GLN A 310 6.99 15.15 0.19
CA GLN A 310 8.24 14.40 0.41
C GLN A 310 8.72 13.72 -0.89
N ASN A 311 7.79 13.29 -1.75
CA ASN A 311 8.06 12.74 -3.07
C ASN A 311 8.17 13.79 -4.18
N ARG A 312 8.26 15.08 -3.83
CA ARG A 312 8.38 16.23 -4.75
C ARG A 312 7.19 16.39 -5.70
N ILE A 313 5.99 15.96 -5.30
CA ILE A 313 4.78 16.03 -6.10
C ILE A 313 3.84 17.09 -5.50
N ILE A 314 3.36 18.02 -6.33
CA ILE A 314 2.30 18.96 -5.95
C ILE A 314 0.97 18.42 -6.48
N TYR A 315 -0.03 18.27 -5.60
CA TYR A 315 -1.32 17.69 -5.97
C TYR A 315 -2.19 18.58 -6.88
N ARG A 316 -2.37 19.86 -6.50
CA ARG A 316 -3.09 20.91 -7.26
C ARG A 316 -4.60 20.73 -7.48
N ASP A 317 -5.24 19.69 -6.95
CA ASP A 317 -6.69 19.49 -7.10
C ASP A 317 -7.35 18.99 -5.80
N LEU A 318 -6.97 19.56 -4.66
CA LEU A 318 -7.61 19.23 -3.38
C LEU A 318 -8.99 19.89 -3.31
N LYS A 319 -10.02 19.06 -3.22
CA LYS A 319 -11.43 19.44 -3.06
C LYS A 319 -12.23 18.26 -2.50
N PRO A 320 -13.41 18.48 -1.91
CA PRO A 320 -14.19 17.40 -1.26
C PRO A 320 -14.51 16.22 -2.19
N GLU A 321 -14.71 16.44 -3.49
CA GLU A 321 -14.99 15.39 -4.48
C GLU A 321 -13.83 14.40 -4.64
N ASN A 322 -12.61 14.83 -4.38
CA ASN A 322 -11.41 14.01 -4.56
C ASN A 322 -10.91 13.37 -3.27
N VAL A 323 -11.61 13.56 -2.15
CA VAL A 323 -11.34 12.90 -0.87
C VAL A 323 -12.37 11.79 -0.69
N LEU A 324 -11.92 10.54 -0.71
CA LEU A 324 -12.80 9.37 -0.68
C LEU A 324 -12.71 8.67 0.67
N ILE A 325 -13.82 8.10 1.14
CA ILE A 325 -13.91 7.41 2.44
C ILE A 325 -13.94 5.89 2.22
N ASP A 326 -13.20 5.13 3.04
CA ASP A 326 -13.23 3.66 3.02
C ASP A 326 -14.26 3.08 4.01
N ASN A 327 -14.29 1.75 4.17
CA ASN A 327 -15.26 1.08 5.03
C ASN A 327 -15.06 1.40 6.52
N ASP A 328 -13.84 1.74 6.91
CA ASP A 328 -13.45 1.99 8.30
C ASP A 328 -13.56 3.48 8.64
N GLY A 329 -14.08 4.29 7.70
CA GLY A 329 -14.26 5.73 7.87
C GLY A 329 -13.00 6.55 7.61
N ASN A 330 -11.90 5.96 7.14
CA ASN A 330 -10.67 6.69 6.83
C ASN A 330 -10.75 7.32 5.44
N VAL A 331 -10.14 8.50 5.28
CA VAL A 331 -10.08 9.22 4.02
C VAL A 331 -8.78 8.99 3.25
N ARG A 332 -8.89 8.99 1.92
CA ARG A 332 -7.76 9.00 1.00
C ARG A 332 -7.94 10.01 -0.11
N ILE A 333 -6.85 10.65 -0.48
CA ILE A 333 -6.76 11.51 -1.66
C ILE A 333 -6.82 10.64 -2.94
N SER A 334 -7.59 11.09 -3.92
CA SER A 334 -7.78 10.45 -5.23
C SER A 334 -7.56 11.42 -6.40
N ASP A 335 -7.78 10.97 -7.64
CA ASP A 335 -7.68 11.74 -8.89
C ASP A 335 -6.42 12.63 -9.03
N LEU A 336 -5.28 12.01 -9.34
CA LEU A 336 -3.98 12.68 -9.45
C LEU A 336 -3.70 13.24 -10.87
N GLY A 337 -4.72 13.38 -11.72
CA GLY A 337 -4.56 13.78 -13.12
C GLY A 337 -3.97 15.18 -13.33
N LEU A 338 -4.09 16.06 -12.34
CA LEU A 338 -3.55 17.43 -12.37
C LEU A 338 -2.26 17.59 -11.56
N ALA A 339 -1.76 16.53 -10.92
CA ALA A 339 -0.57 16.61 -10.10
C ALA A 339 0.70 16.83 -10.94
N VAL A 340 1.73 17.43 -10.34
CA VAL A 340 3.00 17.72 -11.01
C VAL A 340 4.16 17.25 -10.15
N GLU A 341 5.05 16.45 -10.73
CA GLU A 341 6.32 16.08 -10.12
C GLU A 341 7.39 17.12 -10.44
N LEU A 342 7.97 17.72 -9.41
CA LEU A 342 8.99 18.75 -9.52
C LEU A 342 10.34 18.09 -9.84
N LYS A 343 10.99 18.57 -10.92
CA LYS A 343 12.33 18.12 -11.29
C LYS A 343 13.31 18.38 -10.14
N LYS A 344 14.25 17.46 -9.92
CA LYS A 344 15.37 17.68 -9.00
C LYS A 344 16.15 18.92 -9.47
N LYS A 345 16.41 19.87 -8.57
CA LYS A 345 17.34 20.98 -8.88
C LYS A 345 18.68 20.35 -9.26
N LYS A 346 19.14 20.54 -10.50
CA LYS A 346 20.54 20.26 -10.85
C LYS A 346 21.37 21.13 -9.91
N LYS A 347 22.24 20.53 -9.08
CA LYS A 347 23.27 21.31 -8.38
C LYS A 347 24.02 22.07 -9.49
N LYS A 348 23.96 23.40 -9.49
CA LYS A 348 24.88 24.19 -10.32
C LYS A 348 26.28 23.77 -9.86
N LYS A 349 27.06 23.22 -10.79
CA LYS A 349 28.48 22.91 -10.55
C LYS A 349 29.22 24.20 -10.25
#